data_AF-A0A0U5I9Q0-F1
#
_entry.id   AF-A0A0U5I9Q0-F1
#
_cell.length_a   1.000
_cell.length_b   1.000
_cell.length_c   1.000
_cell.angle_alpha   90.00
_cell.angle_beta   90.00
_cell.angle_gamma   90.00
#
_symmetry.space_group_name_H-M   'P 1'
#
loop_
_entity.id
_entity.type
_entity.pdbx_description
1 polymer ?
#
loop_
_entity_poly.entity_id
_entity_poly.type
_entity_poly.pdbx_seq_one_letter_code
_entity_poly.pdbx_strand_id
1 'polypeptide(L)'
;MKRTFAFAAAATLCGLLAGTAAFSAPPPGKGPPDGGEGAQGNNLSFPALAVDGYAIIPIALSQWTVEYTGPYTGLTAAEIAALEASGPWYAQKTEGNTWQADYLTNQTVDVTYVDWGDIIESNNPKVGRPFRVEVQLYKLLNPWDEFQPGVNSMTGYVMAMLANPSSPNEVQGNNTVPYEGNLATVVSNLWKLRIQKCGDAIPEETDLYWNVDRWVSPTITCTDEPISFAVELNVGGKLIYGASTGGWKVKTAGWYRITFYGPPTTKLSLVGAVVADYDDFDSAPVEEPVLAAEEGETGAATPVVDSTNNISYVDVLAVAGGGGGGGKGKPTN
;
A
#
# COMPACT_ATOMS: atom_id res chain seq x y z
N MET A 1 31.64 -28.25 10.92
CA MET A 1 31.12 -27.03 11.57
C MET A 1 29.82 -26.69 10.87
N LYS A 2 28.71 -26.81 11.61
CA LYS A 2 27.35 -26.87 11.07
C LYS A 2 26.89 -25.45 10.70
N ARG A 3 26.44 -25.30 9.46
CA ARG A 3 25.77 -24.11 8.92
C ARG A 3 24.34 -24.10 9.45
N THR A 4 23.94 -23.02 10.11
CA THR A 4 22.56 -22.78 10.55
C THR A 4 21.85 -22.03 9.44
N PHE A 5 20.80 -22.65 8.89
CA PHE A 5 19.86 -22.03 7.95
C PHE A 5 18.88 -21.17 8.76
N ALA A 6 18.79 -19.88 8.42
CA ALA A 6 17.68 -19.03 8.86
C ALA A 6 16.56 -19.16 7.80
N PHE A 7 15.38 -19.58 8.25
CA PHE A 7 14.17 -19.62 7.44
C PHE A 7 13.56 -18.23 7.40
N ALA A 8 13.56 -17.59 6.23
CA ALA A 8 12.64 -16.50 5.91
C ALA A 8 11.25 -17.11 5.68
N ALA A 9 10.24 -16.58 6.36
CA ALA A 9 8.85 -16.97 6.15
C ALA A 9 8.31 -16.20 4.94
N ALA A 10 8.23 -16.89 3.81
CA ALA A 10 7.48 -16.46 2.64
C ALA A 10 5.97 -16.50 2.95
N ALA A 11 5.26 -15.39 2.72
CA ALA A 11 3.81 -15.35 2.76
C ALA A 11 3.29 -15.03 1.36
N THR A 12 3.13 -16.07 0.53
CA THR A 12 2.60 -15.95 -0.83
C THR A 12 1.10 -16.31 -0.88
N LEU A 13 0.34 -15.46 -1.59
CA LEU A 13 -0.80 -15.75 -2.50
C LEU A 13 -2.29 -15.58 -2.05
N CYS A 14 -2.93 -14.66 -2.79
CA CYS A 14 -4.22 -14.73 -3.53
C CYS A 14 -5.60 -14.78 -2.84
N GLY A 15 -6.48 -13.89 -3.33
CA GLY A 15 -7.82 -14.30 -3.81
C GLY A 15 -8.97 -13.31 -3.60
N LEU A 16 -9.35 -12.59 -4.67
CA LEU A 16 -10.59 -11.81 -4.78
C LEU A 16 -11.86 -12.61 -4.42
N LEU A 17 -12.88 -11.93 -3.85
CA LEU A 17 -14.27 -11.97 -4.34
C LEU A 17 -15.17 -10.89 -3.71
N ALA A 18 -16.00 -10.27 -4.55
CA ALA A 18 -16.89 -9.17 -4.22
C ALA A 18 -18.21 -9.65 -3.59
N GLY A 19 -18.67 -8.96 -2.55
CA GLY A 19 -20.01 -9.10 -1.97
C GLY A 19 -20.68 -7.73 -1.84
N THR A 20 -21.84 -7.57 -2.49
CA THR A 20 -22.71 -6.40 -2.36
C THR A 20 -23.49 -6.44 -1.04
N ALA A 21 -23.52 -5.36 -0.29
CA ALA A 21 -24.48 -5.18 0.81
C ALA A 21 -25.05 -3.76 0.81
N ALA A 22 -26.35 -3.71 1.10
CA ALA A 22 -27.24 -2.56 0.97
C ALA A 22 -27.00 -1.49 2.06
N PHE A 23 -27.08 -0.23 1.66
CA PHE A 23 -27.03 0.93 2.56
C PHE A 23 -28.35 1.09 3.33
N SER A 24 -28.28 1.09 4.66
CA SER A 24 -29.26 1.78 5.50
C SER A 24 -28.83 3.23 5.67
N ALA A 25 -29.75 4.16 5.44
CA ALA A 25 -29.48 5.60 5.49
C ALA A 25 -29.14 6.05 6.93
N PRO A 26 -28.14 6.92 7.13
CA PRO A 26 -27.89 7.52 8.43
C PRO A 26 -28.91 8.64 8.72
N PRO A 27 -29.26 8.87 10.00
CA PRO A 27 -30.20 9.91 10.40
C PRO A 27 -29.64 11.32 10.12
N PRO A 28 -30.52 12.31 9.84
CA PRO A 28 -30.11 13.64 9.40
C PRO A 28 -29.53 14.45 10.57
N GLY A 29 -28.31 14.98 10.42
CA GLY A 29 -27.82 16.03 11.33
C GLY A 29 -26.32 16.09 11.64
N LYS A 30 -25.46 15.25 11.06
CA LYS A 30 -24.00 15.45 11.15
C LYS A 30 -23.45 15.86 9.78
N GLY A 31 -22.54 16.83 9.79
CA GLY A 31 -21.88 17.36 8.60
C GLY A 31 -21.09 16.29 7.82
N PRO A 32 -20.45 16.68 6.71
CA PRO A 32 -19.76 15.72 5.84
C PRO A 32 -18.79 14.85 6.65
N PRO A 33 -18.78 13.53 6.44
CA PRO A 33 -17.91 12.63 7.17
C PRO A 33 -16.46 12.96 6.79
N ASP A 34 -15.66 13.24 7.80
CA ASP A 34 -14.21 13.27 7.73
C ASP A 34 -13.76 11.88 7.25
N GLY A 35 -13.34 11.78 6.00
CA GLY A 35 -13.08 10.53 5.28
C GLY A 35 -11.71 9.92 5.58
N GLY A 36 -11.00 10.45 6.59
CA GLY A 36 -9.82 9.80 7.15
C GLY A 36 -10.26 8.83 8.24
N GLU A 37 -9.84 7.56 8.14
CA GLU A 37 -9.79 6.71 9.33
C GLU A 37 -9.05 7.48 10.45
N GLY A 38 -9.60 7.40 11.66
CA GLY A 38 -9.32 8.34 12.75
C GLY A 38 -7.84 8.58 13.06
N ALA A 39 -7.56 9.79 13.55
CA ALA A 39 -6.27 10.24 14.08
C ALA A 39 -5.48 9.08 14.72
N GLN A 40 -4.28 8.79 14.19
CA GLN A 40 -3.32 7.77 14.63
C GLN A 40 -3.45 7.38 16.13
N GLY A 41 -4.33 6.44 16.46
CA GLY A 41 -4.55 5.93 17.81
C GLY A 41 -3.59 4.79 18.14
N ASN A 42 -2.30 5.05 17.98
CA ASN A 42 -1.42 4.19 17.18
C ASN A 42 -1.24 2.72 17.62
N ASN A 43 -1.14 1.90 16.57
CA ASN A 43 -0.66 0.51 16.52
C ASN A 43 0.44 0.44 15.43
N LEU A 44 1.31 1.46 15.41
CA LEU A 44 2.40 1.55 14.44
C LEU A 44 3.36 0.40 14.71
N SER A 45 3.54 -0.47 13.73
CA SER A 45 4.30 -1.73 13.88
C SER A 45 5.52 -1.79 12.97
N PHE A 46 5.58 -0.90 11.98
CA PHE A 46 6.71 -0.77 11.06
C PHE A 46 7.39 0.59 11.25
N PRO A 47 8.74 0.65 11.25
CA PRO A 47 9.45 1.91 11.39
C PRO A 47 9.03 2.97 10.38
N ALA A 48 9.04 4.24 10.76
CA ALA A 48 8.57 5.32 9.88
C ALA A 48 9.47 6.57 9.88
N LEU A 49 9.63 7.17 8.70
CA LEU A 49 10.23 8.48 8.49
C LEU A 49 9.14 9.46 8.07
N ALA A 50 8.78 10.36 8.98
CA ALA A 50 7.81 11.41 8.72
C ALA A 50 8.51 12.69 8.26
N VAL A 51 8.15 13.15 7.06
CA VAL A 51 8.74 14.34 6.43
C VAL A 51 7.67 15.41 6.18
N ASP A 52 8.10 16.60 5.78
CA ASP A 52 7.22 17.75 5.47
C ASP A 52 6.27 18.19 6.58
N GLY A 53 6.61 17.91 7.84
CA GLY A 53 5.78 18.25 8.98
C GLY A 53 4.60 17.30 9.18
N TYR A 54 4.59 16.14 8.52
CA TYR A 54 3.69 15.05 8.91
C TYR A 54 3.94 14.69 10.38
N ALA A 55 2.89 14.77 11.19
CA ALA A 55 2.99 14.51 12.61
C ALA A 55 2.71 13.03 12.88
N ILE A 56 3.62 12.37 13.59
CA ILE A 56 3.35 11.12 14.28
C ILE A 56 3.16 11.47 15.75
N ILE A 57 1.96 11.19 16.29
CA ILE A 57 1.67 11.44 17.69
C ILE A 57 2.41 10.37 18.53
N PRO A 58 3.35 10.76 19.41
CA PRO A 58 4.03 9.82 20.29
C PRO A 58 3.04 9.23 21.29
N ILE A 59 3.14 7.94 21.59
CA ILE A 59 2.50 7.36 22.78
C ILE A 59 3.49 7.36 23.95
N ALA A 60 2.99 7.60 25.16
CA ALA A 60 3.82 7.62 26.36
C ALA A 60 4.28 6.20 26.77
N LEU A 61 3.43 5.20 26.54
CA LEU A 61 3.68 3.81 26.88
C LEU A 61 2.83 2.90 26.00
N SER A 62 3.41 1.79 25.53
CA SER A 62 2.66 0.74 24.85
C SER A 62 1.84 -0.09 25.84
N GLN A 63 0.62 -0.46 25.44
CA GLN A 63 -0.34 -1.20 26.23
C GLN A 63 -0.84 -2.42 25.44
N TRP A 64 -0.90 -3.56 26.11
CA TRP A 64 -1.37 -4.83 25.57
C TRP A 64 -2.31 -5.47 26.58
N THR A 65 -3.48 -4.85 26.79
CA THR A 65 -4.38 -5.23 27.88
C THR A 65 -5.49 -6.18 27.45
N VAL A 66 -5.77 -6.29 26.15
CA VAL A 66 -6.85 -7.12 25.61
C VAL A 66 -6.27 -8.18 24.67
N GLU A 67 -6.04 -9.37 25.22
CA GLU A 67 -5.62 -10.53 24.44
C GLU A 67 -6.72 -10.93 23.45
N TYR A 68 -6.31 -11.25 22.22
CA TYR A 68 -7.16 -11.80 21.19
C TYR A 68 -7.30 -13.30 21.36
N THR A 69 -8.49 -13.76 21.76
CA THR A 69 -8.77 -15.18 22.03
C THR A 69 -9.50 -15.89 20.88
N GLY A 70 -9.57 -15.27 19.68
CA GLY A 70 -10.28 -15.81 18.53
C GLY A 70 -11.72 -15.28 18.35
N PRO A 71 -12.50 -15.85 17.40
CA PRO A 71 -12.14 -16.99 16.56
C PRO A 71 -11.21 -16.57 15.42
N TYR A 72 -10.06 -17.25 15.26
CA TYR A 72 -9.05 -17.04 14.20
C TYR A 72 -9.61 -17.36 12.79
N THR A 73 -10.64 -16.63 12.39
CA THR A 73 -11.58 -17.02 11.33
C THR A 73 -10.90 -16.93 9.97
N GLY A 74 -11.11 -17.93 9.12
CA GLY A 74 -10.55 -17.95 7.76
C GLY A 74 -9.09 -18.38 7.68
N LEU A 75 -8.44 -18.66 8.80
CA LEU A 75 -7.11 -19.27 8.83
C LEU A 75 -7.19 -20.81 8.83
N THR A 76 -6.18 -21.43 8.26
CA THR A 76 -5.96 -22.89 8.29
C THR A 76 -5.55 -23.36 9.68
N ALA A 77 -5.73 -24.65 9.96
CA ALA A 77 -5.32 -25.23 11.25
C ALA A 77 -3.81 -25.09 11.53
N ALA A 78 -2.97 -25.07 10.49
CA ALA A 78 -1.53 -24.88 10.63
C ALA A 78 -1.18 -23.44 11.01
N GLU A 79 -1.82 -22.45 10.39
CA GLU A 79 -1.66 -21.03 10.74
C GLU A 79 -2.15 -20.75 12.16
N ILE A 80 -3.30 -21.31 12.55
CA ILE A 80 -3.82 -21.19 13.91
C ILE A 80 -2.83 -21.78 14.92
N ALA A 81 -2.30 -22.98 14.68
CA ALA A 81 -1.31 -23.60 15.57
C ALA A 81 -0.03 -22.77 15.68
N ALA A 82 0.42 -22.12 14.59
CA ALA A 82 1.58 -21.23 14.61
C ALA A 82 1.31 -19.97 15.44
N LEU A 83 0.12 -19.36 15.31
CA LEU A 83 -0.30 -18.22 16.13
C LEU A 83 -0.40 -18.60 17.61
N GLU A 84 -1.05 -19.70 17.93
CA GLU A 84 -1.19 -20.18 19.31
C GLU A 84 0.18 -20.48 19.96
N ALA A 85 1.14 -20.97 19.18
CA ALA A 85 2.50 -21.23 19.66
C ALA A 85 3.34 -19.95 19.90
N SER A 86 2.93 -18.82 19.33
CA SER A 86 3.68 -17.55 19.34
C SER A 86 2.93 -16.39 20.00
N GLY A 87 1.74 -16.65 20.55
CA GLY A 87 0.96 -15.68 21.32
C GLY A 87 1.53 -15.39 22.72
N PRO A 88 0.82 -14.61 23.56
CA PRO A 88 -0.50 -14.03 23.31
C PRO A 88 -0.48 -12.96 22.20
N TRP A 89 -1.60 -12.83 21.47
CA TRP A 89 -1.76 -11.84 20.41
C TRP A 89 -2.69 -10.71 20.86
N TYR A 90 -2.43 -9.51 20.36
CA TYR A 90 -3.20 -8.30 20.68
C TYR A 90 -3.60 -7.60 19.40
N ALA A 91 -4.90 -7.61 19.12
CA ALA A 91 -5.44 -7.03 17.90
C ALA A 91 -5.27 -5.50 17.86
N GLN A 92 -5.01 -4.98 16.67
CA GLN A 92 -5.05 -3.54 16.40
C GLN A 92 -6.46 -2.98 16.57
N LYS A 93 -6.57 -1.65 16.65
CA LYS A 93 -7.85 -0.92 16.72
C LYS A 93 -8.76 -1.43 17.86
N THR A 94 -8.16 -2.02 18.90
CA THR A 94 -8.83 -2.57 20.07
C THR A 94 -8.56 -1.68 21.27
N GLU A 95 -9.61 -1.25 21.97
CA GLU A 95 -9.46 -0.40 23.16
C GLU A 95 -8.57 -1.10 24.21
N GLY A 96 -7.55 -0.39 24.70
CA GLY A 96 -6.54 -0.93 25.63
C GLY A 96 -5.29 -1.54 24.96
N ASN A 97 -5.30 -1.68 23.64
CA ASN A 97 -4.16 -2.16 22.86
C ASN A 97 -3.55 -1.01 22.03
N THR A 98 -2.37 -0.54 22.42
CA THR A 98 -1.64 0.55 21.75
C THR A 98 -0.15 0.26 21.73
N TRP A 99 0.54 0.55 20.62
CA TRP A 99 1.99 0.38 20.51
C TRP A 99 2.53 1.20 19.34
N GLN A 100 3.83 1.48 19.39
CA GLN A 100 4.48 2.34 18.42
C GLN A 100 5.89 1.87 18.15
N ALA A 101 6.15 1.48 16.91
CA ALA A 101 7.47 1.29 16.34
C ALA A 101 8.24 2.61 16.30
N ASP A 102 9.55 2.51 16.11
CA ASP A 102 10.42 3.68 16.00
C ASP A 102 10.01 4.58 14.84
N TYR A 103 10.18 5.87 15.04
CA TYR A 103 9.98 6.84 13.99
C TYR A 103 10.92 8.02 14.13
N LEU A 104 11.26 8.62 13.00
CA LEU A 104 11.99 9.88 12.93
C LEU A 104 11.13 10.94 12.23
N THR A 105 11.26 12.18 12.69
CA THR A 105 10.57 13.32 12.07
C THR A 105 11.58 14.32 11.51
N ASN A 106 11.10 15.24 10.67
CA ASN A 106 11.88 16.36 10.13
C ASN A 106 13.09 15.97 9.27
N GLN A 107 13.11 14.75 8.75
CA GLN A 107 14.15 14.25 7.87
C GLN A 107 14.01 14.83 6.46
N THR A 108 15.13 14.92 5.75
CA THR A 108 15.15 14.91 4.29
C THR A 108 15.45 13.48 3.88
N VAL A 109 14.64 12.92 3.00
CA VAL A 109 14.66 11.49 2.69
C VAL A 109 14.67 11.28 1.18
N ASP A 110 15.72 10.63 0.71
CA ASP A 110 15.76 10.04 -0.63
C ASP A 110 15.22 8.61 -0.52
N VAL A 111 14.04 8.37 -1.09
CA VAL A 111 13.35 7.09 -1.10
C VAL A 111 14.19 6.06 -1.84
N THR A 112 14.25 4.84 -1.32
CA THR A 112 14.93 3.73 -1.98
C THR A 112 13.98 2.95 -2.87
N TYR A 113 12.77 2.65 -2.37
CA TYR A 113 11.79 1.85 -3.09
C TYR A 113 10.42 2.50 -3.13
N VAL A 114 9.76 2.38 -4.29
CA VAL A 114 8.37 2.73 -4.52
C VAL A 114 7.59 1.45 -4.80
N ASP A 115 6.67 1.11 -3.92
CA ASP A 115 5.78 -0.05 -4.02
C ASP A 115 4.39 0.49 -4.35
N TRP A 116 3.86 0.08 -5.51
CA TRP A 116 2.53 0.47 -6.00
C TRP A 116 1.44 -0.56 -5.66
N GLY A 117 1.82 -1.63 -4.95
CA GLY A 117 0.99 -2.73 -4.51
C GLY A 117 0.59 -3.68 -5.64
N ASP A 118 0.56 -4.96 -5.31
CA ASP A 118 0.35 -6.08 -6.24
C ASP A 118 -0.91 -5.94 -7.12
N ILE A 119 -1.95 -5.26 -6.62
CA ILE A 119 -3.23 -5.16 -7.34
C ILE A 119 -3.09 -4.34 -8.61
N ILE A 120 -2.35 -3.23 -8.59
CA ILE A 120 -2.22 -2.40 -9.79
C ILE A 120 -1.34 -3.08 -10.83
N GLU A 121 -0.37 -3.86 -10.36
CA GLU A 121 0.56 -4.61 -11.20
C GLU A 121 -0.08 -5.88 -11.77
N SER A 122 -1.06 -6.47 -11.07
CA SER A 122 -1.65 -7.75 -11.47
C SER A 122 -3.04 -7.65 -12.11
N ASN A 123 -3.79 -6.57 -11.92
CA ASN A 123 -5.19 -6.49 -12.34
C ASN A 123 -5.56 -5.20 -13.08
N ASN A 124 -6.29 -5.37 -14.19
CA ASN A 124 -6.94 -4.24 -14.85
C ASN A 124 -8.16 -3.76 -14.05
N PRO A 125 -8.30 -2.44 -13.81
CA PRO A 125 -9.48 -1.89 -13.16
C PRO A 125 -10.73 -2.15 -14.00
N LYS A 126 -11.83 -2.52 -13.33
CA LYS A 126 -13.12 -2.81 -14.00
C LYS A 126 -14.09 -1.67 -13.76
N VAL A 127 -14.74 -1.21 -14.82
CA VAL A 127 -15.76 -0.16 -14.73
C VAL A 127 -16.82 -0.52 -13.69
N GLY A 128 -17.10 0.42 -12.78
CA GLY A 128 -18.10 0.30 -11.72
C GLY A 128 -17.67 -0.53 -10.50
N ARG A 129 -16.47 -1.12 -10.50
CA ARG A 129 -15.96 -1.87 -9.34
C ARG A 129 -14.91 -1.05 -8.57
N PRO A 130 -14.90 -1.13 -7.23
CA PRO A 130 -13.75 -0.73 -6.44
C PRO A 130 -12.45 -1.29 -6.99
N PHE A 131 -11.47 -0.43 -7.18
CA PHE A 131 -10.10 -0.77 -7.49
C PHE A 131 -9.20 -0.17 -6.41
N ARG A 132 -8.41 -1.01 -5.75
CA ARG A 132 -7.49 -0.57 -4.70
C ARG A 132 -6.34 0.18 -5.35
N VAL A 133 -6.02 1.35 -4.82
CA VAL A 133 -4.85 2.12 -5.22
C VAL A 133 -4.14 2.50 -3.94
N GLU A 134 -2.89 2.07 -3.83
CA GLU A 134 -2.02 2.31 -2.69
C GLU A 134 -0.62 2.58 -3.20
N VAL A 135 0.12 3.40 -2.45
CA VAL A 135 1.55 3.63 -2.68
C VAL A 135 2.25 3.54 -1.34
N GLN A 136 3.32 2.78 -1.30
CA GLN A 136 4.17 2.59 -0.15
C GLN A 136 5.58 3.04 -0.54
N LEU A 137 6.14 3.96 0.23
CA LEU A 137 7.51 4.41 0.03
C LEU A 137 8.37 3.83 1.12
N TYR A 138 9.54 3.31 0.74
CA TYR A 138 10.48 2.73 1.68
C TYR A 138 11.85 3.37 1.57
N LYS A 139 12.48 3.60 2.73
CA LYS A 139 13.89 3.95 2.85
C LYS A 139 14.66 2.74 3.36
N LEU A 140 15.66 2.31 2.61
CA LEU A 140 16.74 1.48 3.12
C LEU A 140 17.64 2.36 4.00
N LEU A 141 17.71 2.04 5.29
CA LEU A 141 18.41 2.87 6.28
C LEU A 141 19.93 2.75 6.14
N ASN A 142 20.41 1.54 5.83
CA ASN A 142 21.83 1.24 5.58
C ASN A 142 21.94 0.21 4.46
N PRO A 143 23.04 0.20 3.69
CA PRO A 143 23.37 -0.93 2.82
C PRO A 143 23.25 -2.26 3.58
N TRP A 144 22.76 -3.31 2.92
CA TRP A 144 22.49 -4.59 3.57
C TRP A 144 23.74 -5.25 4.17
N ASP A 145 24.90 -5.04 3.56
CA ASP A 145 26.20 -5.53 4.05
C ASP A 145 26.74 -4.72 5.24
N GLU A 146 26.20 -3.54 5.50
CA GLU A 146 26.52 -2.68 6.65
C GLU A 146 25.47 -2.75 7.76
N PHE A 147 24.33 -3.40 7.51
CA PHE A 147 23.24 -3.51 8.48
C PHE A 147 23.61 -4.42 9.66
N GLN A 148 23.45 -3.87 10.88
CA GLN A 148 23.69 -4.53 12.15
C GLN A 148 22.48 -4.33 13.07
N PRO A 149 21.64 -5.37 13.24
CA PRO A 149 20.51 -5.34 14.17
C PRO A 149 20.89 -4.85 15.57
N GLY A 150 20.20 -3.84 16.08
CA GLY A 150 20.41 -3.22 17.40
C GLY A 150 21.51 -2.16 17.45
N VAL A 151 22.20 -1.88 16.34
CA VAL A 151 23.26 -0.85 16.25
C VAL A 151 22.85 0.30 15.34
N ASN A 152 22.45 -0.02 14.11
CA ASN A 152 22.00 0.93 13.08
C ASN A 152 20.63 0.53 12.53
N SER A 153 19.73 0.11 13.41
CA SER A 153 18.37 -0.33 13.09
C SER A 153 17.31 0.63 13.62
N MET A 154 16.07 0.40 13.22
CA MET A 154 14.89 0.94 13.88
C MET A 154 14.02 -0.21 14.40
N THR A 155 13.51 -0.08 15.62
CA THR A 155 12.67 -1.11 16.24
C THR A 155 11.26 -1.10 15.64
N GLY A 156 10.79 -2.27 15.18
CA GLY A 156 9.41 -2.54 14.79
C GLY A 156 8.77 -3.63 15.66
N TYR A 157 7.50 -3.96 15.40
CA TYR A 157 6.75 -5.02 16.07
C TYR A 157 6.27 -6.07 15.08
N VAL A 158 6.43 -7.34 15.44
CA VAL A 158 5.93 -8.45 14.63
C VAL A 158 4.41 -8.38 14.55
N MET A 159 3.89 -8.44 13.32
CA MET A 159 2.46 -8.43 13.03
C MET A 159 2.04 -9.75 12.39
N ALA A 160 0.82 -10.19 12.66
CA ALA A 160 0.24 -11.35 12.01
C ALA A 160 -1.25 -11.17 11.73
N MET A 161 -1.72 -11.91 10.72
CA MET A 161 -3.13 -12.12 10.45
C MET A 161 -3.75 -12.92 11.58
N LEU A 162 -4.81 -12.40 12.20
CA LEU A 162 -5.54 -13.09 13.27
C LEU A 162 -6.88 -13.62 12.77
N ALA A 163 -7.61 -12.88 11.91
CA ALA A 163 -8.88 -13.33 11.36
C ALA A 163 -9.31 -12.59 10.09
N ASN A 164 -10.20 -13.24 9.33
CA ASN A 164 -10.86 -12.78 8.12
C ASN A 164 -9.89 -12.25 7.05
N PRO A 165 -8.90 -13.06 6.63
CA PRO A 165 -7.90 -12.65 5.65
C PRO A 165 -8.56 -12.15 4.37
N SER A 166 -7.98 -11.09 3.78
CA SER A 166 -8.45 -10.52 2.51
C SER A 166 -9.91 -10.03 2.55
N SER A 167 -10.39 -9.62 3.72
CA SER A 167 -11.76 -9.10 3.90
C SER A 167 -11.78 -7.69 4.49
N PRO A 168 -12.88 -6.94 4.34
CA PRO A 168 -13.04 -5.64 5.00
C PRO A 168 -13.05 -5.71 6.55
N ASN A 169 -13.24 -6.90 7.13
CA ASN A 169 -13.26 -7.13 8.58
C ASN A 169 -12.00 -7.87 9.04
N GLU A 170 -10.91 -7.71 8.30
CA GLU A 170 -9.61 -8.29 8.62
C GLU A 170 -9.13 -7.83 9.99
N VAL A 171 -8.60 -8.77 10.77
CA VAL A 171 -8.03 -8.52 12.09
C VAL A 171 -6.57 -8.92 12.03
N GLN A 172 -5.69 -7.98 12.33
CA GLN A 172 -4.28 -8.22 12.54
C GLN A 172 -3.86 -7.73 13.92
N GLY A 173 -2.77 -8.28 14.44
CA GLY A 173 -2.25 -7.91 15.75
C GLY A 173 -0.77 -8.26 15.93
N ASN A 174 -0.23 -7.85 17.07
CA ASN A 174 1.14 -8.15 17.46
C ASN A 174 1.17 -9.03 18.72
N ASN A 175 2.29 -9.71 18.95
CA ASN A 175 2.52 -10.57 20.11
C ASN A 175 3.53 -9.97 21.10
N THR A 176 3.68 -8.66 21.14
CA THR A 176 4.66 -7.87 21.92
C THR A 176 6.12 -8.03 21.50
N VAL A 177 6.44 -8.93 20.56
CA VAL A 177 7.82 -9.20 20.14
C VAL A 177 8.32 -8.08 19.21
N PRO A 178 9.39 -7.37 19.57
CA PRO A 178 10.02 -6.41 18.68
C PRO A 178 10.94 -7.11 17.67
N TYR A 179 11.23 -6.41 16.58
CA TYR A 179 12.33 -6.74 15.66
C TYR A 179 13.15 -5.48 15.34
N GLU A 180 14.40 -5.69 14.92
CA GLU A 180 15.29 -4.62 14.48
C GLU A 180 15.30 -4.59 12.96
N GLY A 181 14.73 -3.54 12.37
CA GLY A 181 14.56 -3.37 10.93
C GLY A 181 15.60 -2.46 10.29
N ASN A 182 15.89 -2.70 9.00
CA ASN A 182 16.71 -1.84 8.15
C ASN A 182 15.88 -0.99 7.15
N LEU A 183 14.56 -1.08 7.26
CA LEU A 183 13.61 -0.42 6.38
C LEU A 183 12.66 0.43 7.22
N ALA A 184 12.31 1.59 6.70
CA ALA A 184 11.28 2.45 7.26
C ALA A 184 10.35 2.94 6.15
N THR A 185 9.04 3.03 6.42
CA THR A 185 8.13 3.69 5.48
C THR A 185 8.36 5.20 5.49
N VAL A 186 8.21 5.85 4.35
CA VAL A 186 8.40 7.30 4.22
C VAL A 186 7.05 7.95 3.96
N VAL A 187 6.67 8.93 4.79
CA VAL A 187 5.36 9.58 4.67
C VAL A 187 5.41 11.10 4.82
N SER A 188 4.54 11.75 4.06
CA SER A 188 4.36 13.20 3.93
C SER A 188 2.90 13.51 3.63
N ASN A 189 2.35 14.56 4.22
CA ASN A 189 1.02 15.09 3.90
C ASN A 189 0.99 15.98 2.65
N LEU A 190 2.14 16.30 2.06
CA LEU A 190 2.21 17.16 0.88
C LEU A 190 2.07 16.39 -0.43
N TRP A 191 2.33 15.08 -0.41
CA TRP A 191 2.27 14.22 -1.58
C TRP A 191 0.84 13.79 -1.89
N LYS A 192 0.54 13.69 -3.19
CA LYS A 192 -0.80 13.51 -3.72
C LYS A 192 -0.81 12.47 -4.81
N LEU A 193 -2.00 11.91 -5.04
CA LEU A 193 -2.29 11.11 -6.21
C LEU A 193 -3.14 11.92 -7.20
N ARG A 194 -2.82 11.79 -8.49
CA ARG A 194 -3.66 12.28 -9.59
C ARG A 194 -3.95 11.13 -10.54
N ILE A 195 -5.21 11.01 -10.94
CA ILE A 195 -5.64 10.05 -11.95
C ILE A 195 -6.12 10.83 -13.16
N GLN A 196 -5.55 10.57 -14.33
CA GLN A 196 -5.97 11.21 -15.58
C GLN A 196 -6.34 10.16 -16.62
N LYS A 197 -7.54 10.27 -17.19
CA LYS A 197 -7.97 9.48 -18.36
C LYS A 197 -7.35 10.06 -19.62
N CYS A 198 -6.62 9.27 -20.38
CA CYS A 198 -5.92 9.70 -21.61
C CYS A 198 -6.50 9.13 -22.90
N GLY A 199 -7.68 8.49 -22.85
CA GLY A 199 -8.42 8.04 -24.03
C GLY A 199 -8.21 6.56 -24.33
N ASP A 200 -8.00 6.22 -25.60
CA ASP A 200 -7.91 4.83 -26.08
C ASP A 200 -6.47 4.27 -26.12
N ALA A 201 -5.48 5.13 -25.90
CA ALA A 201 -4.06 4.77 -25.73
C ALA A 201 -3.34 5.85 -24.91
N ILE A 202 -2.25 5.46 -24.23
CA ILE A 202 -1.28 6.43 -23.71
C ILE A 202 -0.37 6.86 -24.89
N PRO A 203 -0.22 8.16 -25.18
CA PRO A 203 0.71 8.62 -26.20
C PRO A 203 2.16 8.29 -25.86
N GLU A 204 3.00 8.27 -26.88
CA GLU A 204 4.46 8.20 -26.71
C GLU A 204 4.97 9.32 -25.78
N GLU A 205 6.06 9.04 -25.06
CA GLU A 205 6.59 9.96 -24.02
C GLU A 205 6.93 11.36 -24.54
N THR A 206 7.30 11.49 -25.82
CA THR A 206 7.57 12.80 -26.44
C THR A 206 6.33 13.69 -26.53
N ASP A 207 5.14 13.08 -26.54
CA ASP A 207 3.85 13.74 -26.71
C ASP A 207 3.08 13.89 -25.39
N LEU A 208 3.47 13.19 -24.33
CA LEU A 208 2.85 13.27 -23.00
C LEU A 208 3.90 13.61 -21.94
N TYR A 209 3.92 14.86 -21.49
CA TYR A 209 4.91 15.35 -20.53
C TYR A 209 4.27 15.88 -19.25
N TRP A 210 5.01 15.78 -18.15
CA TRP A 210 4.58 16.32 -16.86
C TRP A 210 4.75 17.84 -16.85
N ASN A 211 3.68 18.56 -16.51
CA ASN A 211 3.68 20.02 -16.39
C ASN A 211 3.16 20.42 -15.01
N VAL A 212 4.10 20.59 -14.07
CA VAL A 212 3.90 21.00 -12.68
C VAL A 212 3.11 19.98 -11.84
N ASP A 213 1.84 19.77 -12.17
CA ASP A 213 0.91 18.96 -11.38
C ASP A 213 0.10 17.96 -12.20
N ARG A 214 0.33 17.87 -13.52
CA ARG A 214 -0.46 17.04 -14.44
C ARG A 214 0.29 16.67 -15.70
N TRP A 215 -0.14 15.60 -16.34
CA TRP A 215 0.24 15.25 -17.71
C TRP A 215 -0.50 16.12 -18.72
N VAL A 216 0.24 16.63 -19.70
CA VAL A 216 -0.29 17.43 -20.81
C VAL A 216 0.24 16.87 -22.13
N SER A 217 -0.57 17.03 -23.18
CA SER A 217 -0.24 16.61 -24.53
C SER A 217 -0.79 17.59 -25.56
N PRO A 218 -0.08 17.82 -26.68
CA PRO A 218 -0.61 18.59 -27.80
C PRO A 218 -1.61 17.79 -28.66
N THR A 219 -1.62 16.46 -28.57
CA THR A 219 -2.41 15.57 -29.46
C THR A 219 -3.64 14.98 -28.77
N ILE A 220 -3.63 14.86 -27.45
CA ILE A 220 -4.77 14.37 -26.66
C ILE A 220 -5.09 15.28 -25.47
N THR A 221 -6.27 15.09 -24.89
CA THR A 221 -6.64 15.70 -23.61
C THR A 221 -6.75 14.62 -22.54
N CYS A 222 -5.88 14.69 -21.53
CA CYS A 222 -5.98 13.84 -20.36
C CYS A 222 -6.86 14.51 -19.28
N THR A 223 -7.99 13.90 -18.93
CA THR A 223 -8.98 14.48 -18.00
C THR A 223 -8.87 13.90 -16.60
N ASP A 224 -8.90 14.76 -15.58
CA ASP A 224 -8.82 14.33 -14.18
C ASP A 224 -10.03 13.49 -13.74
N GLU A 225 -9.75 12.40 -13.03
CA GLU A 225 -10.74 11.69 -12.20
C GLU A 225 -10.44 11.95 -10.72
N PRO A 226 -11.45 12.39 -9.93
CA PRO A 226 -11.24 12.67 -8.52
C PRO A 226 -11.04 11.39 -7.72
N ILE A 227 -10.14 11.45 -6.75
CA ILE A 227 -9.91 10.42 -5.75
C ILE A 227 -9.54 11.06 -4.42
N SER A 228 -10.03 10.47 -3.31
CA SER A 228 -9.52 10.79 -1.98
C SER A 228 -8.31 9.90 -1.72
N PHE A 229 -7.17 10.50 -1.42
CA PHE A 229 -5.92 9.78 -1.21
C PHE A 229 -5.15 10.48 -0.09
N ALA A 230 -4.77 9.73 0.94
CA ALA A 230 -4.12 10.27 2.11
C ALA A 230 -3.20 9.22 2.75
N VAL A 231 -2.35 9.66 3.67
CA VAL A 231 -1.58 8.75 4.51
C VAL A 231 -2.53 8.08 5.51
N GLU A 232 -2.45 6.77 5.63
CA GLU A 232 -3.22 5.96 6.59
C GLU A 232 -2.34 4.88 7.23
N LEU A 233 -2.74 4.43 8.43
CA LEU A 233 -2.14 3.26 9.08
C LEU A 233 -2.89 2.03 8.62
N ASN A 234 -2.22 1.15 7.86
CA ASN A 234 -2.84 -0.08 7.39
C ASN A 234 -2.93 -1.13 8.52
N VAL A 235 -3.66 -2.21 8.25
CA VAL A 235 -3.83 -3.34 9.19
C VAL A 235 -2.51 -4.05 9.53
N GLY A 236 -1.49 -3.97 8.67
CA GLY A 236 -0.13 -4.43 8.96
C GLY A 236 0.67 -3.50 9.87
N GLY A 237 0.08 -2.39 10.33
CA GLY A 237 0.76 -1.40 11.16
C GLY A 237 1.83 -0.59 10.41
N LYS A 238 1.74 -0.49 9.09
CA LYS A 238 2.58 0.37 8.23
C LYS A 238 1.84 1.67 7.93
N LEU A 239 2.54 2.81 7.91
CA LEU A 239 2.01 4.03 7.32
C LEU A 239 2.17 3.95 5.80
N ILE A 240 1.07 4.04 5.08
CA ILE A 240 0.99 3.91 3.63
C ILE A 240 0.19 5.09 3.06
N TYR A 241 0.22 5.28 1.74
CA TYR A 241 -0.73 6.15 1.07
C TYR A 241 -1.83 5.32 0.43
N GLY A 242 -3.10 5.60 0.75
CA GLY A 242 -4.22 4.79 0.31
C GLY A 242 -5.42 5.61 -0.16
N ALA A 243 -6.19 5.03 -1.07
CA ALA A 243 -7.45 5.59 -1.53
C ALA A 243 -8.57 5.40 -0.48
N SER A 244 -8.65 6.33 0.48
CA SER A 244 -9.62 6.31 1.58
C SER A 244 -11.06 6.54 1.04
N THR A 245 -11.84 5.46 0.84
CA THR A 245 -13.33 5.38 0.59
C THR A 245 -13.74 4.21 -0.32
N GLY A 246 -13.12 3.04 -0.13
CA GLY A 246 -13.49 1.83 -0.87
C GLY A 246 -12.96 1.81 -2.31
N GLY A 247 -11.76 2.38 -2.50
CA GLY A 247 -11.00 2.33 -3.74
C GLY A 247 -11.49 3.27 -4.84
N TRP A 248 -10.67 3.38 -5.89
CA TRP A 248 -11.02 4.08 -7.11
C TRP A 248 -12.10 3.32 -7.88
N LYS A 249 -13.22 3.99 -8.19
CA LYS A 249 -14.30 3.40 -9.00
C LYS A 249 -14.28 4.01 -10.39
N VAL A 250 -13.68 3.29 -11.33
CA VAL A 250 -13.58 3.75 -12.71
C VAL A 250 -14.96 3.85 -13.35
N LYS A 251 -15.26 4.98 -13.98
CA LYS A 251 -16.57 5.25 -14.59
C LYS A 251 -16.65 4.82 -16.05
N THR A 252 -15.54 4.90 -16.77
CA THR A 252 -15.49 4.61 -18.21
C THR A 252 -14.24 3.82 -18.55
N ALA A 253 -14.35 2.89 -19.50
CA ALA A 253 -13.20 2.17 -20.00
C ALA A 253 -12.23 3.12 -20.75
N GLY A 254 -10.99 2.69 -20.88
CA GLY A 254 -9.90 3.42 -21.53
C GLY A 254 -8.62 3.42 -20.71
N TRP A 255 -7.61 4.10 -21.21
CA TRP A 255 -6.32 4.26 -20.55
C TRP A 255 -6.32 5.41 -19.56
N TYR A 256 -5.70 5.14 -18.41
CA TYR A 256 -5.49 6.11 -17.36
C TYR A 256 -4.03 6.11 -16.96
N ARG A 257 -3.48 7.31 -16.71
CA ARG A 257 -2.21 7.47 -16.00
C ARG A 257 -2.49 7.89 -14.57
N ILE A 258 -1.98 7.11 -13.63
CA ILE A 258 -2.06 7.38 -12.19
C ILE A 258 -0.69 7.88 -11.77
N THR A 259 -0.62 9.00 -11.06
CA THR A 259 0.65 9.66 -10.72
C THR A 259 0.69 10.09 -9.29
N PHE A 260 1.76 9.69 -8.61
CA PHE A 260 2.10 10.08 -7.26
C PHE A 260 3.19 11.16 -7.30
N TYR A 261 2.91 12.32 -6.70
CA TYR A 261 3.74 13.51 -6.84
C TYR A 261 3.70 14.40 -5.60
N GLY A 262 4.77 15.16 -5.37
CA GLY A 262 4.88 16.16 -4.31
C GLY A 262 5.17 17.56 -4.86
N PRO A 263 5.02 18.62 -4.05
CA PRO A 263 5.43 19.96 -4.43
C PRO A 263 6.96 20.08 -4.47
N PRO A 264 7.53 21.01 -5.26
CA PRO A 264 8.99 21.21 -5.32
C PRO A 264 9.68 21.55 -3.99
N THR A 265 8.93 21.98 -2.98
CA THR A 265 9.45 22.33 -1.65
C THR A 265 9.45 21.16 -0.66
N THR A 266 9.08 19.95 -1.10
CA THR A 266 9.10 18.75 -0.27
C THR A 266 10.53 18.36 0.15
N LYS A 267 10.64 17.68 1.28
CA LYS A 267 11.85 17.02 1.79
C LYS A 267 11.96 15.55 1.37
N LEU A 268 11.02 15.06 0.56
CA LEU A 268 10.99 13.70 0.03
C LEU A 268 11.48 13.70 -1.42
N SER A 269 12.46 12.86 -1.75
CA SER A 269 12.91 12.65 -3.12
C SER A 269 12.68 11.21 -3.57
N LEU A 270 12.22 11.05 -4.81
CA LEU A 270 12.16 9.80 -5.56
C LEU A 270 13.34 9.67 -6.54
N VAL A 271 14.29 10.62 -6.54
CA VAL A 271 15.45 10.55 -7.43
C VAL A 271 16.27 9.31 -7.08
N GLY A 272 16.43 8.41 -8.06
CA GLY A 272 17.15 7.15 -7.87
C GLY A 272 16.36 6.06 -7.12
N ALA A 273 15.07 6.30 -6.81
CA ALA A 273 14.21 5.26 -6.27
C ALA A 273 13.89 4.20 -7.32
N VAL A 274 13.72 2.96 -6.88
CA VAL A 274 13.40 1.81 -7.73
C VAL A 274 11.97 1.33 -7.45
N VAL A 275 11.25 0.90 -8.48
CA VAL A 275 9.95 0.22 -8.30
C VAL A 275 10.23 -1.22 -7.88
N ALA A 276 9.70 -1.64 -6.75
CA ALA A 276 9.81 -3.02 -6.26
C ALA A 276 8.78 -3.29 -5.16
N ASP A 277 8.41 -4.56 -5.01
CA ASP A 277 7.52 -5.02 -3.94
C ASP A 277 8.31 -5.27 -2.65
N TYR A 278 7.64 -5.08 -1.50
CA TYR A 278 8.27 -5.24 -0.20
C TYR A 278 8.93 -6.62 0.00
N ASP A 279 8.35 -7.66 -0.58
CA ASP A 279 8.86 -9.03 -0.47
C ASP A 279 10.19 -9.25 -1.24
N ASP A 280 10.57 -8.32 -2.13
CA ASP A 280 11.78 -8.39 -2.95
C ASP A 280 12.98 -7.60 -2.37
N PHE A 281 12.76 -6.84 -1.30
CA PHE A 281 13.77 -5.90 -0.75
C PHE A 281 14.97 -6.59 -0.08
N ASP A 282 14.90 -7.91 0.15
CA ASP A 282 16.00 -8.71 0.70
C ASP A 282 17.18 -8.90 -0.29
N SER A 283 17.10 -8.30 -1.47
CA SER A 283 18.17 -8.23 -2.46
C SER A 283 18.79 -6.83 -2.51
N ALA A 284 20.12 -6.75 -2.59
CA ALA A 284 20.83 -5.47 -2.76
C ALA A 284 20.23 -4.71 -3.96
N PRO A 285 20.04 -3.38 -3.88
CA PRO A 285 19.54 -2.61 -5.01
C PRO A 285 20.46 -2.88 -6.20
N VAL A 286 19.87 -3.37 -7.29
CA VAL A 286 20.61 -3.65 -8.53
C VAL A 286 21.14 -2.32 -9.02
N GLU A 287 22.47 -2.17 -9.17
CA GLU A 287 23.14 -0.90 -9.55
C GLU A 287 22.77 -0.40 -10.96
N GLU A 288 21.96 -1.14 -11.70
CA GLU A 288 21.43 -0.77 -12.99
C GLU A 288 19.91 -0.54 -12.82
N PRO A 289 19.32 0.55 -13.36
CA PRO A 289 17.87 0.64 -13.46
C PRO A 289 17.40 -0.59 -14.25
N VAL A 290 16.81 -1.55 -13.55
CA VAL A 290 16.19 -2.69 -14.18
C VAL A 290 15.04 -2.10 -14.99
N LEU A 291 15.22 -2.02 -16.31
CA LEU A 291 14.09 -2.01 -17.23
C LEU A 291 13.37 -3.34 -16.97
N ALA A 292 12.43 -3.31 -16.04
CA ALA A 292 11.66 -4.46 -15.64
C ALA A 292 10.73 -4.85 -16.80
N ALA A 293 11.21 -5.77 -17.64
CA ALA A 293 10.51 -6.98 -18.05
C ALA A 293 11.44 -7.79 -18.98
N GLU A 294 11.91 -8.96 -18.53
CA GLU A 294 12.08 -10.05 -19.49
C GLU A 294 10.68 -10.42 -20.00
N GLU A 295 10.54 -10.50 -21.33
CA GLU A 295 9.30 -10.86 -22.02
C GLU A 295 8.77 -12.21 -21.51
N GLY A 296 7.80 -12.20 -20.59
CA GLY A 296 7.21 -13.47 -20.11
C GLY A 296 6.04 -13.37 -19.14
N GLU A 297 6.06 -12.43 -18.19
CA GLU A 297 4.98 -12.21 -17.24
C GLU A 297 4.56 -10.75 -17.25
N THR A 298 3.77 -10.37 -18.26
CA THR A 298 3.23 -9.01 -18.34
C THR A 298 2.16 -8.85 -17.27
N GLY A 299 2.51 -8.18 -16.17
CA GLY A 299 1.54 -7.57 -15.27
C GLY A 299 0.53 -6.69 -16.02
N ALA A 300 -0.60 -6.40 -15.40
CA ALA A 300 -1.61 -5.47 -15.91
C ALA A 300 -1.08 -4.04 -16.10
N ALA A 301 -0.03 -3.67 -15.36
CA ALA A 301 0.63 -2.39 -15.47
C ALA A 301 2.09 -2.47 -15.01
N THR A 302 2.91 -1.52 -15.48
CA THR A 302 4.32 -1.38 -15.09
C THR A 302 4.53 0.03 -14.53
N PRO A 303 4.74 0.17 -13.22
CA PRO A 303 5.03 1.48 -12.64
C PRO A 303 6.41 2.00 -13.03
N VAL A 304 6.57 3.32 -13.01
CA VAL A 304 7.78 4.04 -13.40
C VAL A 304 8.11 5.09 -12.35
N VAL A 305 9.41 5.27 -12.06
CA VAL A 305 9.93 6.43 -11.34
C VAL A 305 10.55 7.39 -12.34
N ASP A 306 9.99 8.58 -12.46
CA ASP A 306 10.57 9.68 -13.22
C ASP A 306 11.37 10.58 -12.27
N SER A 307 12.67 10.29 -12.20
CA SER A 307 13.61 11.03 -11.37
C SER A 307 13.77 12.50 -11.81
N THR A 308 13.50 12.83 -13.07
CA THR A 308 13.63 14.21 -13.56
C THR A 308 12.54 15.10 -12.96
N ASN A 309 11.31 14.58 -12.92
CA ASN A 309 10.16 15.31 -12.37
C ASN A 309 9.89 15.02 -10.90
N ASN A 310 10.65 14.11 -10.26
CA ASN A 310 10.45 13.66 -8.89
C ASN A 310 9.03 13.10 -8.67
N ILE A 311 8.57 12.26 -9.59
CA ILE A 311 7.25 11.62 -9.56
C ILE A 311 7.39 10.11 -9.77
N SER A 312 6.36 9.37 -9.40
CA SER A 312 6.17 8.02 -9.88
C SER A 312 4.78 7.89 -10.50
N TYR A 313 4.65 7.09 -11.56
CA TYR A 313 3.37 6.89 -12.24
C TYR A 313 3.22 5.47 -12.74
N VAL A 314 1.99 5.11 -13.04
CA VAL A 314 1.62 3.82 -13.63
C VAL A 314 0.48 4.02 -14.61
N ASP A 315 0.59 3.37 -15.77
CA ASP A 315 -0.44 3.36 -16.80
C ASP A 315 -1.31 2.12 -16.66
N VAL A 316 -2.62 2.32 -16.59
CA VAL A 316 -3.58 1.23 -16.39
C VAL A 316 -4.67 1.26 -17.46
N LEU A 317 -5.02 0.09 -17.98
CA LEU A 317 -6.15 -0.08 -18.87
C LEU A 317 -7.40 -0.42 -18.07
N ALA A 318 -8.34 0.52 -17.97
CA ALA A 318 -9.64 0.21 -17.41
C ALA A 318 -10.52 -0.50 -18.44
N VAL A 319 -11.03 -1.68 -18.05
CA VAL A 319 -11.82 -2.55 -18.93
C VAL A 319 -13.30 -2.51 -18.57
N ALA A 320 -14.15 -2.78 -19.56
CA ALA A 320 -15.58 -2.92 -19.34
C ALA A 320 -15.87 -4.06 -18.33
N GLY A 321 -16.85 -3.85 -17.45
CA GLY A 321 -17.29 -4.90 -16.53
C GLY A 321 -17.90 -6.07 -17.30
N GLY A 322 -17.30 -7.26 -17.20
CA GLY A 322 -17.90 -8.48 -17.74
C GLY A 322 -19.26 -8.74 -17.10
N GLY A 323 -20.32 -8.57 -17.87
CA GLY A 323 -21.65 -9.03 -17.51
C GLY A 323 -21.66 -10.56 -17.50
N GLY A 324 -21.87 -11.16 -16.33
CA GLY A 324 -22.19 -12.58 -16.22
C GLY A 324 -23.48 -12.86 -16.97
N GLY A 325 -23.38 -13.26 -18.24
CA GLY A 325 -24.48 -13.75 -19.05
C GLY A 325 -24.95 -15.12 -18.56
N GLY A 326 -25.60 -15.16 -17.40
CA GLY A 326 -26.34 -16.32 -16.92
C GLY A 326 -27.63 -16.46 -17.72
N GLY A 327 -27.79 -17.62 -18.39
CA GLY A 327 -29.09 -18.06 -18.90
C GLY A 327 -29.17 -18.24 -20.42
N LYS A 328 -28.38 -19.14 -21.00
CA LYS A 328 -28.88 -19.85 -22.19
C LYS A 328 -30.06 -20.71 -21.74
N GLY A 329 -31.27 -20.22 -22.02
CA GLY A 329 -32.47 -21.04 -22.03
C GLY A 329 -32.21 -22.26 -22.91
N LYS A 330 -32.36 -23.44 -22.32
CA LYS A 330 -32.42 -24.71 -23.05
C LYS A 330 -33.67 -24.64 -23.94
N PRO A 331 -33.59 -24.85 -25.26
CA PRO A 331 -34.77 -25.12 -26.05
C PRO A 331 -35.29 -26.48 -25.61
N THR A 332 -36.53 -26.52 -25.13
CA THR A 332 -37.30 -27.76 -25.02
C THR A 332 -37.64 -28.23 -26.43
N ASN A 333 -37.09 -29.39 -26.81
CA ASN A 333 -37.73 -30.31 -27.74
C ASN A 333 -38.22 -31.51 -26.93
#